data_AF-A0A3D8HW45-F1
#
_entry.id   AF-A0A3D8HW45-F1
#
_cell.length_a   1.000
_cell.length_b   1.000
_cell.length_c   1.000
_cell.angle_alpha   90.00
_cell.angle_beta   90.00
_cell.angle_gamma   90.00
#
_symmetry.space_group_name_H-M   'P 1'
#
loop_
_entity.id
_entity.type
_entity.pdbx_description
1 polymer ?
#
loop_
_entity_poly.entity_id
_entity_poly.type
_entity_poly.pdbx_seq_one_letter_code
_entity_poly.pdbx_strand_id
1 'polypeptide(L)'
;MLSGIIESDLESKFSQNNLYIKNNHKIDDSEVVKVQGMSFDSVMKNHNIDIIDYISIDVEGRELKILEAIDFEKYKILLLTIENNNKKDRTIRDFMQSRGYKCIKRLTQDEVYARADSL
;
A
#
# COMPACT_ATOMS: atom_id res chain seq x y z
N MET A 1 -5.11 -9.71 6.80
CA MET A 1 -4.72 -8.64 5.85
C MET A 1 -3.70 -7.72 6.52
N LEU A 2 -2.76 -7.13 5.77
CA LEU A 2 -1.90 -6.08 6.31
C LEU A 2 -2.73 -4.81 6.56
N SER A 3 -2.73 -4.29 7.79
CA SER A 3 -3.49 -3.10 8.17
C SER A 3 -2.55 -1.92 8.42
N GLY A 4 -2.54 -0.97 7.48
CA GLY A 4 -2.06 0.41 7.69
C GLY A 4 -3.22 1.40 7.84
N ILE A 5 -4.41 0.92 8.20
CA ILE A 5 -5.67 1.67 8.14
C ILE A 5 -6.18 1.96 9.55
N ILE A 6 -6.38 3.25 9.85
CA ILE A 6 -6.99 3.71 11.10
C ILE A 6 -8.51 3.54 10.98
N GLU A 7 -9.20 3.23 12.08
CA GLU A 7 -10.64 2.91 12.11
C GLU A 7 -11.53 4.01 11.50
N SER A 8 -11.21 5.28 11.71
CA SER A 8 -11.90 6.42 11.10
C SER A 8 -11.82 6.45 9.57
N ASP A 9 -10.74 5.91 9.00
CA ASP A 9 -10.60 5.86 7.57
C ASP A 9 -11.45 4.75 6.95
N LEU A 10 -11.73 3.68 7.70
CA LEU A 10 -12.55 2.57 7.21
C LEU A 10 -13.97 3.08 6.88
N GLU A 11 -14.59 3.84 7.78
CA GLU A 11 -15.96 4.34 7.62
C GLU A 11 -16.17 5.23 6.38
N SER A 12 -15.22 6.13 6.09
CA SER A 12 -15.33 7.02 4.93
C SER A 12 -15.17 6.29 3.60
N LYS A 13 -14.27 5.31 3.50
CA LYS A 13 -14.13 4.47 2.31
C LYS A 13 -15.30 3.51 2.16
N PHE A 14 -15.84 2.94 3.24
CA PHE A 14 -17.04 2.11 3.14
C PHE A 14 -18.20 2.89 2.51
N SER A 15 -18.39 4.13 2.93
CA SER A 15 -19.44 4.99 2.38
C SER A 15 -19.23 5.27 0.88
N GLN A 16 -17.99 5.59 0.48
CA GLN A 16 -17.67 5.86 -0.94
C GLN A 16 -17.71 4.60 -1.81
N ASN A 17 -17.20 3.48 -1.32
CA ASN A 17 -17.13 2.22 -2.07
C ASN A 17 -18.52 1.59 -2.22
N ASN A 18 -19.36 1.62 -1.17
CA ASN A 18 -20.75 1.18 -1.27
C ASN A 18 -21.56 2.04 -2.25
N LEU A 19 -21.31 3.35 -2.30
CA LEU A 19 -21.94 4.25 -3.26
C LEU A 19 -21.49 3.93 -4.70
N TYR A 20 -20.19 3.68 -4.91
CA TYR A 20 -19.65 3.28 -6.22
C TYR A 20 -20.21 1.93 -6.69
N ILE A 21 -20.23 0.93 -5.80
CA ILE A 21 -20.71 -0.42 -6.11
C ILE A 21 -22.22 -0.42 -6.40
N LYS A 22 -23.03 0.28 -5.60
CA LYS A 22 -24.48 0.41 -5.86
C LYS A 22 -24.77 1.09 -7.19
N ASN A 23 -24.02 2.13 -7.53
CA ASN A 23 -24.26 2.91 -8.75
C ASN A 23 -23.79 2.19 -10.03
N ASN A 24 -22.71 1.40 -9.97
CA ASN A 24 -22.08 0.84 -11.17
C ASN A 24 -22.30 -0.66 -11.38
N HIS A 25 -22.57 -1.44 -10.32
CA HIS A 25 -22.58 -2.90 -10.43
C HIS A 25 -23.94 -3.58 -10.16
N LYS A 26 -25.02 -2.83 -9.83
CA LYS A 26 -26.32 -3.41 -9.43
C LYS A 26 -26.16 -4.60 -8.46
N ILE A 27 -25.23 -4.47 -7.51
CA ILE A 27 -25.03 -5.46 -6.46
C ILE A 27 -26.00 -5.09 -5.33
N ASP A 28 -27.10 -5.84 -5.22
CA ASP A 28 -28.09 -5.69 -4.14
C ASP A 28 -27.65 -6.43 -2.87
N ASP A 29 -26.79 -7.44 -2.99
CA ASP A 29 -26.25 -8.24 -1.88
C ASP A 29 -24.74 -8.02 -1.73
N SER A 30 -24.37 -7.01 -0.94
CA SER A 30 -23.00 -6.84 -0.44
C SER A 30 -23.04 -6.78 1.09
N GLU A 31 -22.29 -7.65 1.76
CA GLU A 31 -22.18 -7.67 3.21
C GLU A 31 -20.87 -7.03 3.67
N VAL A 32 -20.93 -6.17 4.69
CA VAL A 32 -19.74 -5.63 5.35
C VAL A 32 -19.27 -6.63 6.38
N VAL A 33 -18.11 -7.24 6.13
CA VAL A 33 -17.48 -8.17 7.07
C VAL A 33 -16.29 -7.50 7.77
N LYS A 34 -16.30 -7.52 9.11
CA LYS A 34 -15.14 -7.09 9.90
C LYS A 34 -14.08 -8.19 9.87
N VAL A 35 -12.92 -7.89 9.32
CA VAL A 35 -11.78 -8.81 9.24
C VAL A 35 -10.66 -8.35 10.17
N GLN A 36 -10.02 -9.29 10.87
CA GLN A 36 -8.86 -8.99 11.69
C GLN A 36 -7.65 -8.65 10.80
N GLY A 37 -7.08 -7.46 11.03
CA GLY A 37 -5.84 -7.01 10.42
C GLY A 37 -4.62 -7.25 11.30
N MET A 38 -3.44 -7.29 10.69
CA MET A 38 -2.15 -7.18 11.38
C MET A 38 -1.34 -6.08 10.74
N SER A 39 -0.60 -5.28 11.52
CA SER A 39 0.28 -4.27 10.95
C SER A 39 1.49 -4.90 10.24
N PHE A 40 2.11 -4.15 9.32
CA PHE A 40 3.37 -4.55 8.70
C PHE A 40 4.43 -4.93 9.74
N ASP A 41 4.61 -4.07 10.75
CA ASP A 41 5.58 -4.27 11.82
C ASP A 41 5.29 -5.54 12.65
N SER A 42 4.03 -5.84 12.95
CA SER A 42 3.66 -7.09 13.65
C SER A 42 3.98 -8.33 12.81
N VAL A 43 3.72 -8.29 11.51
CA VAL A 43 4.06 -9.40 10.61
C VAL A 43 5.57 -9.62 10.58
N MET A 44 6.36 -8.56 10.39
CA MET A 44 7.81 -8.68 10.31
C MET A 44 8.44 -9.14 11.63
N LYS A 45 8.00 -8.59 12.77
CA LYS A 45 8.45 -9.01 14.11
C LYS A 45 8.14 -10.48 14.38
N ASN A 46 6.94 -10.95 14.05
CA ASN A 46 6.55 -12.34 14.34
C ASN A 46 7.36 -13.37 13.54
N HIS A 47 7.96 -12.96 12.43
CA HIS A 47 8.78 -13.81 11.59
C HIS A 47 10.28 -13.50 11.66
N ASN A 48 10.70 -12.57 12.53
CA ASN A 48 12.09 -12.10 12.65
C ASN A 48 12.68 -11.68 11.29
N ILE A 49 11.91 -10.92 10.51
CA ILE A 49 12.29 -10.45 9.17
C ILE A 49 12.70 -8.98 9.23
N ASP A 50 13.96 -8.70 8.93
CA ASP A 50 14.47 -7.33 8.80
C ASP A 50 14.83 -6.97 7.35
N ILE A 51 15.03 -7.98 6.49
CA ILE A 51 15.37 -7.80 5.06
C ILE A 51 14.27 -8.44 4.23
N ILE A 52 13.75 -7.69 3.27
CA ILE A 52 12.69 -8.12 2.37
C ILE A 52 13.16 -7.94 0.93
N ASP A 53 13.26 -9.03 0.18
CA ASP A 53 13.67 -8.96 -1.23
C ASP A 53 12.65 -8.22 -2.08
N TYR A 54 11.36 -8.46 -1.83
CA TYR A 54 10.29 -7.92 -2.66
C TYR A 54 8.98 -7.75 -1.91
N ILE A 55 8.27 -6.64 -2.18
CA ILE A 55 6.89 -6.42 -1.76
C ILE A 55 6.09 -5.86 -2.95
N SER A 56 4.86 -6.36 -3.12
CA SER A 56 3.83 -5.70 -3.95
C SER A 56 2.80 -5.04 -3.04
N ILE A 57 2.49 -3.77 -3.29
CA ILE A 57 1.47 -2.99 -2.56
C ILE A 57 0.40 -2.58 -3.56
N ASP A 58 -0.74 -3.24 -3.44
CA ASP A 58 -1.96 -2.98 -4.21
C ASP A 58 -3.14 -3.12 -3.23
N VAL A 59 -3.67 -1.99 -2.77
CA VAL A 59 -4.69 -1.93 -1.71
C VAL A 59 -5.83 -0.97 -2.06
N GLU A 60 -6.06 -0.79 -3.36
CA GLU A 60 -7.18 -0.06 -3.94
C GLU A 60 -7.27 1.38 -3.40
N GLY A 61 -6.14 2.10 -3.42
CA GLY A 61 -6.05 3.54 -3.12
C GLY A 61 -5.67 3.87 -1.68
N ARG A 62 -4.80 3.08 -1.04
CA ARG A 62 -4.27 3.31 0.32
C ARG A 62 -2.76 3.07 0.42
N GLU A 63 -2.10 3.00 -0.71
CA GLU A 63 -0.71 2.62 -0.86
C GLU A 63 0.18 3.53 -0.01
N LEU A 64 -0.03 4.86 -0.09
CA LEU A 64 0.71 5.84 0.70
C LEU A 64 0.59 5.61 2.22
N LYS A 65 -0.61 5.28 2.73
CA LYS A 65 -0.80 5.05 4.18
C LYS A 65 -0.05 3.80 4.65
N ILE A 66 0.00 2.76 3.82
CA ILE A 66 0.81 1.57 4.12
C ILE A 66 2.29 1.93 4.12
N LEU A 67 2.75 2.70 3.13
CA LEU A 67 4.13 3.15 3.04
C LEU A 67 4.52 4.01 4.25
N GLU A 68 3.68 4.96 4.68
CA GLU A 68 3.91 5.80 5.85
C GLU A 68 3.98 4.99 7.16
N ALA A 69 3.32 3.84 7.23
CA ALA A 69 3.35 2.95 8.39
C ALA A 69 4.59 2.02 8.43
N ILE A 70 5.37 1.93 7.35
CA ILE A 70 6.59 1.13 7.30
C ILE A 70 7.76 1.95 7.88
N ASP A 71 8.46 1.35 8.85
CA ASP A 71 9.75 1.84 9.34
C ASP A 71 10.86 1.41 8.37
N PHE A 72 11.17 2.27 7.39
CA PHE A 72 12.19 2.03 6.37
C PHE A 72 13.63 2.07 6.91
N GLU A 73 13.85 2.60 8.11
CA GLU A 73 15.16 2.54 8.77
C GLU A 73 15.38 1.16 9.40
N LYS A 74 14.31 0.58 9.95
CA LYS A 74 14.34 -0.77 10.53
C LYS A 74 14.28 -1.87 9.46
N TYR A 75 13.40 -1.73 8.47
CA TYR A 75 13.11 -2.77 7.49
C TYR A 75 13.74 -2.46 6.13
N LYS A 76 14.70 -3.29 5.73
CA LYS A 76 15.44 -3.16 4.49
C LYS A 76 14.70 -3.86 3.35
N ILE A 77 13.94 -3.10 2.56
CA ILE A 77 13.24 -3.63 1.39
C ILE A 77 14.11 -3.41 0.14
N LEU A 78 14.33 -4.43 -0.68
CA LEU A 78 15.18 -4.31 -1.88
C LEU A 78 14.40 -3.77 -3.08
N LEU A 79 13.20 -4.31 -3.30
CA LEU A 79 12.34 -3.98 -4.44
C LEU A 79 10.88 -3.83 -3.99
N LEU A 80 10.19 -2.80 -4.50
CA LEU A 80 8.75 -2.61 -4.31
C LEU A 80 8.06 -2.46 -5.66
N THR A 81 6.87 -3.04 -5.80
CA THR A 81 5.88 -2.64 -6.80
C THR A 81 4.72 -1.99 -6.08
N ILE A 82 4.33 -0.79 -6.52
CA ILE A 82 3.31 0.01 -5.85
C ILE A 82 2.30 0.47 -6.90
N GLU A 83 1.02 0.17 -6.67
CA GLU A 83 -0.05 0.68 -7.51
C GLU A 83 -0.09 2.21 -7.42
N ASN A 84 -0.09 2.89 -8.57
CA ASN A 84 -0.23 4.34 -8.67
C ASN A 84 -1.06 4.69 -9.91
N ASN A 85 -2.38 4.57 -9.77
CA ASN A 85 -3.34 4.82 -10.84
C ASN A 85 -3.27 6.23 -11.45
N ASN A 86 -2.83 7.22 -10.68
CA ASN A 86 -2.72 8.60 -11.15
C ASN A 86 -1.28 8.95 -11.56
N LYS A 87 -1.00 8.88 -12.87
CA LYS A 87 0.31 9.25 -13.44
C LYS A 87 0.79 10.67 -13.11
N LYS A 88 -0.12 11.58 -12.77
CA LYS A 88 0.22 12.97 -12.40
C LYS A 88 0.47 13.13 -10.90
N ASP A 89 0.01 12.17 -10.09
CA ASP A 89 0.26 12.17 -8.67
C ASP A 89 1.69 11.69 -8.38
N ARG A 90 2.45 12.58 -7.77
CA ARG A 90 3.84 12.34 -7.41
C ARG A 90 4.02 12.00 -5.94
N THR A 91 2.96 11.97 -5.14
CA THR A 91 3.05 11.81 -3.68
C THR A 91 3.79 10.52 -3.30
N ILE A 92 3.42 9.38 -3.90
CA ILE A 92 4.11 8.10 -3.67
C ILE A 92 5.58 8.20 -4.11
N ARG A 93 5.83 8.79 -5.29
CA ARG A 93 7.17 8.89 -5.84
C ARG A 93 8.09 9.75 -4.98
N ASP A 94 7.62 10.92 -4.58
CA ASP A 94 8.37 11.87 -3.76
C ASP A 94 8.60 11.27 -2.35
N PHE A 95 7.60 10.56 -1.79
CA PHE A 95 7.77 9.79 -0.55
C PHE A 95 8.87 8.73 -0.69
N MET A 96 8.80 7.86 -1.70
CA MET A 96 9.79 6.79 -1.90
C MET A 96 11.20 7.35 -2.14
N GLN A 97 11.33 8.46 -2.86
CA GLN A 97 12.60 9.16 -3.04
C GLN A 97 13.17 9.67 -1.72
N SER A 98 12.31 10.22 -0.84
CA SER A 98 12.74 10.66 0.50
C SER A 98 13.21 9.51 1.39
N ARG A 99 12.81 8.27 1.09
CA ARG A 99 13.24 7.04 1.78
C ARG A 99 14.41 6.32 1.10
N GLY A 100 15.07 6.96 0.13
CA GLY A 100 16.24 6.39 -0.53
C GLY A 100 15.93 5.36 -1.61
N TYR A 101 14.73 5.39 -2.20
CA TYR A 101 14.35 4.52 -3.32
C TYR A 101 14.30 5.27 -4.65
N LYS A 102 14.62 4.56 -5.73
CA LYS A 102 14.52 5.07 -7.11
C LYS A 102 13.41 4.34 -7.85
N CYS A 103 12.51 5.08 -8.49
CA CYS A 103 11.56 4.51 -9.44
C CYS A 103 12.33 4.05 -10.70
N ILE A 104 12.48 2.75 -10.90
CA ILE A 104 13.25 2.16 -12.01
C ILE A 104 12.38 1.84 -13.22
N LYS A 105 11.08 1.60 -13.03
CA LYS A 105 10.15 1.27 -14.11
C LYS A 105 8.73 1.66 -13.75
N ARG A 106 7.94 2.04 -14.76
CA ARG A 106 6.48 2.11 -14.66
C ARG A 106 5.87 1.02 -15.53
N LEU A 107 4.97 0.24 -14.97
CA LEU A 107 4.24 -0.86 -15.59
C LEU A 107 2.75 -0.51 -15.59
N THR A 108 2.31 0.29 -16.57
CA THR A 108 0.92 0.77 -16.65
C THR A 108 0.48 1.60 -15.44
N GLN A 109 -0.26 0.99 -14.50
CA GLN A 109 -0.71 1.58 -13.24
C GLN A 109 0.30 1.39 -12.11
N ASP A 110 1.24 0.45 -12.22
CA ASP A 110 2.25 0.19 -11.19
C ASP A 110 3.55 0.94 -11.41
N GLU A 111 4.22 1.23 -10.31
CA GLU A 111 5.58 1.77 -10.28
C GLU A 111 6.51 0.84 -9.49
N VAL A 112 7.68 0.56 -10.08
CA VAL A 112 8.70 -0.31 -9.50
C VAL A 112 9.80 0.54 -8.90
N TYR A 113 10.08 0.33 -7.61
CA TYR A 113 11.06 1.05 -6.82
C TYR A 113 12.15 0.11 -6.33
N ALA A 114 13.42 0.47 -6.54
CA ALA A 114 14.57 -0.25 -6.00
C ALA A 114 15.33 0.63 -5.01
N ARG A 115 15.88 0.02 -3.95
CA ARG A 115 16.70 0.77 -2.98
C ARG A 115 17.95 1.31 -3.67
N ALA A 116 18.22 2.60 -3.51
CA ALA A 116 19.20 3.33 -4.33
C ALA A 116 20.65 2.85 -4.17
N ASP A 117 20.97 2.23 -3.04
CA ASP A 117 22.27 1.65 -2.67
C ASP A 117 22.42 0.17 -3.07
N SER A 118 21.36 -0.42 -3.65
CA SER A 118 21.32 -1.81 -4.13
C SER A 118 21.36 -1.92 -5.65
N LEU A 119 21.48 -0.76 -6.32
CA LEU A 119 21.65 -0.58 -7.77
C LEU A 119 23.10 -0.23 -8.07
#